data_AF-A0A5J4UNR7-F1
#
_entry.id   AF-A0A5J4UNR7-F1
#
_cell.length_a   1.000
_cell.length_b   1.000
_cell.length_c   1.000
_cell.angle_alpha   90.00
_cell.angle_beta   90.00
_cell.angle_gamma   90.00
#
_symmetry.space_group_name_H-M   'P 1'
#
loop_
_entity.id
_entity.type
_entity.pdbx_description
1 polymer ?
#
loop_
_entity_poly.entity_id
_entity_poly.type
_entity_poly.pdbx_seq_one_letter_code
_entity_poly.pdbx_strand_id
1 'polypeptide(L)'
;MNGASDYNVIGGLLGLGEFILLEIISEMILPQDVQQFLVICRKINKLLEHPRFKKIIQSIIKITPVFIIKEKKQGRLEGMKFVHSNKYDYCTIAFDPVICEGIVRFEVIFENTRFYRMCGIADASCSFDVNMGPSADE
;
A
#
# COMPACT_ATOMS: atom_id res chain seq x y z
N MET A 1 -26.28 -25.73 -27.98
CA MET A 1 -26.14 -24.26 -27.91
C MET A 1 -24.75 -23.96 -27.37
N ASN A 2 -23.87 -23.41 -28.21
CA ASN A 2 -22.49 -23.09 -27.83
C ASN A 2 -22.51 -21.76 -27.05
N GLY A 3 -22.62 -21.82 -25.73
CA GLY A 3 -22.69 -20.65 -24.83
C GLY A 3 -21.44 -19.75 -24.81
N ALA A 4 -20.51 -19.90 -25.76
CA ALA A 4 -19.33 -19.05 -25.90
C ALA A 4 -19.63 -17.73 -26.63
N SER A 5 -20.70 -17.65 -27.44
CA SER A 5 -21.08 -16.41 -28.14
C SER A 5 -21.56 -15.32 -27.19
N ASP A 6 -22.16 -15.70 -26.07
CA ASP A 6 -22.91 -14.79 -25.19
C ASP A 6 -21.99 -13.95 -24.29
N TYR A 7 -20.71 -14.30 -24.21
CA TYR A 7 -19.68 -13.60 -23.45
C TYR A 7 -18.67 -12.85 -24.34
N ASN A 8 -18.77 -12.95 -25.66
CA ASN A 8 -17.85 -12.30 -26.57
C ASN A 8 -18.23 -10.84 -26.81
N VAL A 9 -17.44 -9.92 -26.25
CA VAL A 9 -17.53 -8.50 -26.58
C VAL A 9 -16.97 -8.28 -27.99
N ILE A 10 -17.73 -7.62 -28.88
CA ILE A 10 -17.24 -7.24 -30.20
C ILE A 10 -15.98 -6.38 -30.04
N GLY A 11 -14.84 -6.83 -30.59
CA GLY A 11 -13.54 -6.17 -30.44
C GLY A 11 -12.75 -6.57 -29.19
N GLY A 12 -13.24 -7.52 -28.38
CA GLY A 12 -12.58 -8.01 -27.17
C GLY A 12 -12.31 -6.90 -26.16
N LEU A 13 -11.12 -6.90 -25.56
CA LEU A 13 -10.68 -5.86 -24.62
C LEU A 13 -10.76 -4.45 -25.23
N LEU A 14 -10.44 -4.31 -26.53
CA LEU A 14 -10.52 -3.04 -27.23
C LEU A 14 -11.97 -2.60 -27.48
N GLY A 15 -12.93 -3.51 -27.39
CA GLY A 15 -14.36 -3.24 -27.47
C GLY A 15 -14.93 -2.59 -26.19
N LEU A 16 -14.22 -2.70 -25.07
CA LEU A 16 -14.67 -2.12 -23.79
C LEU A 16 -14.67 -0.59 -23.83
N GLY A 17 -15.61 -0.02 -23.06
CA GLY A 17 -15.69 1.42 -22.81
C GLY A 17 -14.63 1.89 -21.81
N GLU A 18 -14.34 3.19 -21.80
CA GLU A 18 -13.31 3.78 -20.96
C GLU A 18 -13.52 3.54 -19.46
N PHE A 19 -14.77 3.53 -18.97
CA PHE A 19 -15.05 3.29 -17.54
C PHE A 19 -14.64 1.89 -17.08
N ILE A 20 -14.90 0.87 -17.89
CA ILE A 20 -14.49 -0.51 -17.58
C ILE A 20 -12.97 -0.65 -17.66
N LEU A 21 -12.34 -0.03 -18.67
CA LEU A 21 -10.88 -0.04 -18.76
C LEU A 21 -10.22 0.66 -17.56
N LEU A 22 -10.83 1.72 -17.02
CA LEU A 22 -10.38 2.39 -15.81
C LEU A 22 -10.58 1.54 -14.55
N GLU A 23 -11.66 0.76 -14.46
CA GLU A 23 -11.83 -0.23 -13.38
C GLU A 23 -10.74 -1.30 -13.43
N ILE A 24 -10.39 -1.78 -14.62
CA ILE A 24 -9.27 -2.71 -14.80
C ILE A 24 -7.95 -2.08 -14.32
N ILE A 25 -7.69 -0.82 -14.67
CA ILE A 25 -6.49 -0.10 -14.19
C ILE A 25 -6.52 0.06 -12.66
N SER A 26 -7.68 0.32 -12.04
CA SER A 26 -7.74 0.52 -10.58
C SER A 26 -7.46 -0.72 -9.75
N GLU A 27 -7.60 -1.90 -10.34
CA GLU A 27 -7.25 -3.17 -9.69
C GLU A 27 -5.75 -3.52 -9.85
N MET A 28 -4.97 -2.72 -10.61
CA MET A 28 -3.54 -2.94 -10.75
C MET A 28 -2.78 -2.51 -9.50
N ILE A 29 -1.80 -3.33 -9.09
CA ILE A 29 -1.02 -3.09 -7.87
C ILE A 29 0.25 -2.31 -8.16
N LEU A 30 0.95 -2.64 -9.26
CA LEU A 30 2.25 -2.05 -9.58
C LEU A 30 2.09 -0.94 -10.64
N PRO A 31 2.71 0.23 -10.47
CA PRO A 31 2.70 1.29 -11.48
C PRO A 31 3.21 0.83 -12.85
N GLN A 32 4.13 -0.13 -12.88
CA GLN A 32 4.69 -0.70 -14.12
C GLN A 32 3.63 -1.45 -14.94
N ASP A 33 2.69 -2.14 -14.29
CA ASP A 33 1.61 -2.86 -14.98
C ASP A 33 0.66 -1.87 -15.65
N VAL A 34 0.36 -0.76 -14.97
CA VAL A 34 -0.43 0.33 -15.55
C VAL A 34 0.27 0.93 -16.74
N GLN A 35 1.59 1.17 -16.65
CA GLN A 35 2.38 1.68 -17.77
C GLN A 35 2.35 0.72 -18.97
N GLN A 36 2.58 -0.58 -18.74
CA GLN A 36 2.54 -1.60 -19.79
C GLN A 36 1.16 -1.65 -20.45
N PHE A 37 0.09 -1.57 -19.67
CA PHE A 37 -1.27 -1.56 -20.19
C PHE A 37 -1.56 -0.34 -21.06
N LEU A 38 -1.13 0.85 -20.65
CA LEU A 38 -1.35 2.11 -21.36
C LEU A 38 -0.63 2.22 -22.71
N VAL A 39 0.45 1.46 -22.92
CA VAL A 39 1.23 1.49 -24.17
C VAL A 39 0.78 0.44 -25.19
N ILE A 40 -0.17 -0.43 -24.85
CA ILE A 40 -0.66 -1.49 -25.75
C ILE A 40 -1.20 -0.89 -27.06
N CYS A 41 -1.99 0.18 -26.97
CA CYS A 41 -2.53 0.84 -28.17
C CYS A 41 -2.98 2.28 -27.89
N ARG A 42 -3.19 3.04 -28.97
CA ARG A 42 -3.67 4.44 -28.90
C ARG A 42 -5.01 4.58 -28.17
N LYS A 43 -5.91 3.60 -28.26
CA LYS A 43 -7.23 3.68 -27.59
C LYS A 43 -7.08 3.64 -26.07
N ILE A 44 -6.28 2.71 -25.55
CA ILE A 44 -6.03 2.59 -24.11
C ILE A 44 -5.17 3.77 -23.63
N ASN A 45 -4.24 4.25 -24.46
CA ASN A 45 -3.41 5.41 -24.11
C ASN A 45 -4.24 6.68 -23.82
N LYS A 46 -5.39 6.86 -24.48
CA LYS A 46 -6.32 7.98 -24.21
C LYS A 46 -6.89 8.01 -22.79
N LEU A 47 -6.82 6.89 -22.05
CA LEU A 47 -7.24 6.87 -20.65
C LEU A 47 -6.42 7.83 -19.79
N LEU A 48 -5.21 8.19 -20.21
CA LEU A 48 -4.38 9.24 -19.58
C LEU A 48 -5.12 10.58 -19.47
N GLU A 49 -5.98 10.89 -20.43
CA GLU A 49 -6.72 12.16 -20.50
C GLU A 49 -8.01 12.11 -19.65
N HIS A 50 -8.41 10.93 -19.19
CA HIS A 50 -9.67 10.78 -18.46
C HIS A 50 -9.56 11.30 -17.01
N PRO A 51 -10.50 12.14 -16.52
CA PRO A 51 -10.40 12.76 -15.19
C PRO A 51 -10.22 11.78 -14.00
N ARG A 52 -10.80 10.57 -14.09
CA ARG A 52 -10.63 9.52 -13.06
C ARG A 52 -9.24 8.90 -13.03
N PHE A 53 -8.47 8.94 -14.12
CA PHE A 53 -7.17 8.28 -14.23
C PHE A 53 -6.19 8.81 -13.17
N LYS A 54 -6.14 10.13 -12.97
CA LYS A 54 -5.28 10.75 -11.94
C LYS A 54 -5.56 10.19 -10.53
N LYS A 55 -6.83 10.06 -10.16
CA LYS A 55 -7.24 9.53 -8.85
C LYS A 55 -6.82 8.06 -8.68
N ILE A 56 -6.97 7.28 -9.75
CA ILE A 56 -6.59 5.87 -9.78
C ILE A 56 -5.07 5.73 -9.62
N ILE A 57 -4.29 6.44 -10.43
CA ILE A 57 -2.82 6.42 -10.35
C ILE A 57 -2.32 6.85 -8.98
N GLN A 58 -2.89 7.89 -8.38
CA GLN A 58 -2.52 8.29 -7.01
C GLN A 58 -2.75 7.17 -5.99
N SER A 59 -3.81 6.37 -6.16
CA SER A 59 -4.05 5.20 -5.31
C SER A 59 -3.08 4.05 -5.58
N ILE A 60 -2.51 3.95 -6.78
CA ILE A 60 -1.58 2.87 -7.18
C ILE A 60 -0.15 3.23 -6.81
N ILE A 61 0.26 4.50 -6.92
CA ILE A 61 1.57 5.00 -6.49
C ILE A 61 1.61 5.18 -4.95
N LYS A 62 0.89 4.34 -4.20
CA LYS A 62 1.04 4.31 -2.73
C LYS A 62 2.52 4.22 -2.38
N ILE A 63 2.93 5.06 -1.42
CA ILE A 63 4.28 5.09 -0.90
C ILE A 63 4.60 3.69 -0.36
N THR A 64 5.74 3.16 -0.75
CA THR A 64 6.31 1.91 -0.23
C THR A 64 7.39 2.27 0.77
N PRO A 65 7.05 2.57 2.03
CA PRO A 65 8.05 2.99 2.98
C PRO A 65 8.90 1.80 3.42
N VAL A 66 10.17 2.08 3.64
CA VAL A 66 11.11 1.14 4.25
C VAL A 66 11.02 1.32 5.76
N PHE A 67 10.88 0.21 6.48
CA PHE A 67 10.90 0.22 7.94
C PHE A 67 12.34 0.38 8.42
N ILE A 68 12.58 1.40 9.22
CA ILE A 68 13.84 1.62 9.93
C ILE A 68 13.68 1.05 11.34
N ILE A 69 14.28 -0.12 11.57
CA ILE A 69 14.37 -0.73 12.90
C ILE A 69 15.77 -0.46 13.44
N LYS A 70 15.84 0.34 14.52
CA LYS A 70 17.12 0.68 15.15
C LYS A 70 17.75 -0.51 15.86
N GLU A 71 16.94 -1.39 16.45
CA GLU A 71 17.45 -2.54 17.22
C GLU A 71 16.77 -3.86 16.89
N LYS A 72 17.58 -4.90 16.59
CA LYS A 72 17.10 -6.27 16.34
C LYS A 72 16.27 -6.86 17.50
N LYS A 73 16.36 -6.29 18.70
CA LYS A 73 15.62 -6.75 19.88
C LYS A 73 14.14 -6.38 19.84
N GLN A 74 13.74 -5.40 19.03
CA GLN A 74 12.38 -4.87 18.97
C GLN A 74 11.40 -5.76 18.19
N GLY A 75 11.93 -6.57 17.27
CA GLY A 75 11.13 -7.44 16.41
C GLY A 75 11.85 -7.82 15.13
N ARG A 76 11.09 -8.38 14.18
CA ARG A 76 11.57 -8.77 12.86
C ARG A 76 10.63 -8.25 11.77
N LEU A 77 11.17 -8.04 10.58
CA LEU A 77 10.40 -7.67 9.38
C LEU A 77 10.25 -8.87 8.46
N GLU A 78 9.05 -9.02 7.93
CA GLU A 78 8.67 -10.00 6.92
C GLU A 78 7.94 -9.25 5.78
N GLY A 79 8.67 -8.47 4.99
CA GLY A 79 8.07 -7.56 4.00
C GLY A 79 7.41 -6.35 4.65
N MET A 80 6.15 -6.06 4.32
CA MET A 80 5.35 -4.96 4.90
C MET A 80 4.70 -5.32 6.24
N LYS A 81 5.24 -6.35 6.89
CA LYS A 81 4.75 -6.89 8.14
C LYS A 81 5.86 -6.80 9.17
N PHE A 82 5.56 -6.15 10.27
CA PHE A 82 6.40 -6.13 11.45
C PHE A 82 5.87 -7.11 12.48
N VAL A 83 6.73 -8.00 12.95
CA VAL A 83 6.41 -8.92 14.05
C VAL A 83 7.16 -8.46 15.28
N HIS A 84 6.40 -7.96 16.26
CA HIS A 84 6.95 -7.46 17.52
C HIS A 84 7.63 -8.60 18.29
N SER A 85 8.81 -8.32 18.84
CA SER A 85 9.50 -9.29 19.69
C SER A 85 8.60 -9.65 20.85
N ASN A 86 8.41 -10.93 21.14
CA ASN A 86 7.56 -11.45 22.21
C ASN A 86 8.06 -11.11 23.64
N LYS A 87 8.43 -9.85 23.87
CA LYS A 87 8.86 -9.26 25.12
C LYS A 87 7.90 -8.14 25.46
N TYR A 88 7.79 -7.84 26.75
CA TYR A 88 6.93 -6.78 27.24
C TYR A 88 7.60 -5.40 27.12
N ASP A 89 8.10 -5.08 25.93
CA ASP A 89 8.91 -3.90 25.65
C ASP A 89 8.19 -2.99 24.64
N TYR A 90 8.26 -1.68 24.84
CA TYR A 90 7.78 -0.70 23.85
C TYR A 90 8.69 -0.69 22.63
N CYS A 91 8.12 -0.47 21.44
CA CYS A 91 8.86 -0.48 20.19
C CYS A 91 8.42 0.69 19.30
N THR A 92 9.40 1.46 18.83
CA THR A 92 9.20 2.53 17.86
C THR A 92 9.78 2.09 16.51
N ILE A 93 8.96 2.20 15.47
CA ILE A 93 9.34 1.90 14.10
C ILE A 93 9.26 3.19 13.30
N ALA A 94 10.36 3.58 12.67
CA ALA A 94 10.37 4.71 11.75
C ALA A 94 10.19 4.22 10.30
N PHE A 95 9.72 5.11 9.43
CA PHE A 95 9.55 4.87 8.00
C PHE A 95 10.42 5.82 7.19
N ASP A 96 10.99 5.32 6.09
CA ASP A 96 11.66 6.13 5.07
C ASP A 96 11.08 5.84 3.68
N PRO A 97 10.50 6.82 2.97
CA PRO A 97 10.37 8.23 3.38
C PRO A 97 9.35 8.43 4.51
N VAL A 98 9.47 9.57 5.20
CA VAL A 98 8.41 10.08 6.09
C VAL A 98 7.14 10.24 5.26
N ILE A 99 6.02 9.72 5.79
CA ILE A 99 4.73 9.73 5.11
C ILE A 99 4.08 11.11 5.28
N CYS A 100 4.40 12.04 4.38
CA CYS A 100 3.81 13.39 4.38
C CYS A 100 2.54 13.50 3.52
N GLU A 101 2.38 12.61 2.54
CA GLU A 101 1.21 12.55 1.65
C GLU A 101 0.93 11.10 1.21
N GLY A 102 -0.29 10.83 0.72
CA GLY A 102 -0.68 9.50 0.24
C GLY A 102 -1.16 8.54 1.35
N ILE A 103 -1.12 7.24 1.07
CA ILE A 103 -1.62 6.19 1.98
C ILE A 103 -0.60 5.05 2.02
N VAL A 104 -0.22 4.60 3.21
CA VAL A 104 0.62 3.41 3.41
C VAL A 104 -0.22 2.30 4.04
N ARG A 105 0.05 1.06 3.62
CA ARG A 105 -0.49 -0.13 4.28
C ARG A 105 0.66 -0.98 4.82
N PHE A 106 0.60 -1.30 6.10
CA PHE A 106 1.48 -2.27 6.74
C PHE A 106 0.72 -3.11 7.76
N GLU A 107 1.33 -4.20 8.21
CA GLU A 107 0.79 -5.09 9.21
C GLU A 107 1.69 -5.13 10.46
N VAL A 108 1.07 -5.15 11.64
CA VAL A 108 1.77 -5.34 12.93
C VAL A 108 1.21 -6.58 13.59
N ILE A 109 2.08 -7.55 13.88
CA ILE A 109 1.74 -8.80 14.56
C ILE A 109 2.31 -8.78 15.98
N PHE A 110 1.44 -9.08 16.94
CA PHE A 110 1.80 -9.23 18.35
C PHE A 110 1.72 -10.70 18.77
N GLU A 111 2.87 -11.39 18.78
CA GLU A 111 2.96 -12.81 19.17
C GLU A 111 3.02 -12.98 20.70
N ASN A 112 2.38 -14.04 21.22
CA ASN A 112 2.34 -14.49 22.63
C ASN A 112 2.16 -13.41 23.73
N THR A 113 1.37 -12.38 23.47
CA THR A 113 1.12 -11.33 24.46
C THR A 113 0.13 -11.77 25.55
N ARG A 114 0.40 -11.39 26.80
CA ARG A 114 -0.49 -11.65 27.96
C ARG A 114 -1.41 -10.48 28.34
N PHE A 115 -1.13 -9.27 27.86
CA PHE A 115 -1.79 -8.02 28.25
C PHE A 115 -2.14 -7.14 27.03
N TYR A 116 -2.41 -5.85 27.26
CA TYR A 116 -2.80 -4.87 26.24
C TYR A 116 -1.80 -4.76 25.08
N ARG A 117 -2.37 -4.67 23.87
CA ARG A 117 -1.66 -4.39 22.63
C ARG A 117 -2.09 -3.02 22.15
N MET A 118 -1.13 -2.13 21.92
CA MET A 118 -1.39 -0.78 21.45
C MET A 118 -0.47 -0.48 20.27
N CYS A 119 -1.00 0.24 19.30
CA CYS A 119 -0.25 0.79 18.18
C CYS A 119 -0.70 2.24 18.02
N GLY A 120 0.25 3.14 17.83
CA GLY A 120 0.01 4.57 17.65
C GLY A 120 0.82 5.10 16.48
N ILE A 121 0.41 6.25 15.97
CA ILE A 121 1.13 7.01 14.95
C ILE A 121 1.40 8.38 15.56
N ALA A 122 2.63 8.86 15.40
CA ALA A 122 3.06 10.17 15.85
C ALA A 122 3.63 10.97 14.69
N ASP A 123 3.70 12.29 14.86
CA ASP A 123 4.37 13.16 13.92
C ASP A 123 5.88 12.85 13.86
N ALA A 124 6.51 13.09 12.71
CA ALA A 124 7.94 12.83 12.54
C ALA A 124 8.83 13.74 13.41
N SER A 125 8.30 14.85 13.92
CA SER A 125 8.98 15.72 14.90
C SER A 125 9.05 15.12 16.31
N CYS A 126 8.24 14.10 16.62
CA CYS A 126 8.29 13.42 17.91
C CYS A 126 9.51 12.49 17.98
N SER A 127 10.29 12.59 19.07
CA SER A 127 11.34 11.64 19.41
C SER A 127 10.87 10.78 20.57
N PHE A 128 11.07 9.46 20.46
CA PHE A 128 10.81 8.53 21.55
C PHE A 128 12.10 7.81 21.91
N ASP A 129 12.40 7.75 23.20
CA ASP A 129 13.48 6.93 23.72
C ASP A 129 13.19 5.43 23.54
N VAL A 130 14.26 4.64 23.45
CA VAL A 130 14.14 3.19 23.26
C VAL A 130 13.42 2.58 24.46
N ASN A 131 12.38 1.78 24.19
CA ASN A 131 11.52 1.15 25.20
C ASN A 131 10.75 2.14 26.09
N MET A 132 10.52 3.37 25.63
CA MET A 132 9.63 4.30 26.31
C MET A 132 8.31 4.43 25.54
N GLY A 133 7.22 4.56 26.28
CA GLY A 133 5.90 4.81 25.71
C GLY A 133 5.71 6.31 25.42
N PRO A 134 4.72 6.69 24.60
CA PRO A 134 4.49 8.09 24.24
C PRO A 134 4.17 9.02 25.43
N SER A 135 3.73 8.47 26.56
CA SER A 135 3.44 9.23 27.78
C SER A 135 4.64 9.42 28.70
N ALA A 136 5.82 8.91 28.31
CA ALA A 136 7.01 8.99 29.15
C ALA A 136 7.88 10.21 28.85
N ASP A 137 7.67 10.86 27.70
CA ASP A 137 8.29 12.13 27.33
C ASP A 137 7.38 13.27 27.82
N GLU A 138 7.40 13.56 29.13
CA GLU A 138 6.86 14.80 29.74
C GLU A 138 7.98 15.81 30.02
#